data_AF-A0A9R0TE32-F1
#
_entry.id   AF-A0A9R0TE32-F1
#
_cell.length_a   1.000
_cell.length_b   1.000
_cell.length_c   1.000
_cell.angle_alpha   90.00
_cell.angle_beta   90.00
_cell.angle_gamma   90.00
#
_symmetry.space_group_name_H-M   'P 1'
#
loop_
_entity.id
_entity.type
_entity.pdbx_description
1 polymer ?
#
loop_
_entity_poly.entity_id
_entity_poly.type
_entity_poly.pdbx_seq_one_letter_code
_entity_poly.pdbx_strand_id
1 'polypeptide(L)'
;MFERHHNVYFCSPDGPDDYNNEYDNGGLVIDLNGKVVGMVNDPERFGSFIPSSILLNCLDSWKRYIGRPHLGMRFEAIKLLEPSHVDMLCRMYNIDDGLVVREVSKGSNAEICGIQKGDLIECIKGKCISTTIQLENLLMSICKGPSDSKNGRNTEVHISVGLFQTLKKCRRTVELTATVSDLGEVIARGTRLLF
;
A
#
# COMPACT_ATOMS: atom_id res chain seq x y z
N MET A 1 -16.33 -4.69 -15.78
CA MET A 1 -17.17 -3.62 -15.21
C MET A 1 -16.34 -2.96 -14.12
N PHE A 2 -15.95 -1.69 -14.28
CA PHE A 2 -15.13 -0.98 -13.28
C PHE A 2 -16.05 -0.43 -12.20
N GLU A 3 -15.98 -0.97 -10.98
CA GLU A 3 -16.78 -0.54 -9.86
C GLU A 3 -16.11 0.64 -9.16
N ARG A 4 -16.69 1.84 -9.31
CA ARG A 4 -16.24 3.04 -8.59
C ARG A 4 -16.82 3.00 -7.18
N HIS A 5 -15.96 2.79 -6.22
CA HIS A 5 -16.33 2.82 -4.81
C HIS A 5 -16.46 4.29 -4.38
N HIS A 6 -17.66 4.70 -4.01
CA HIS A 6 -17.93 6.01 -3.43
C HIS A 6 -18.10 5.84 -1.93
N ASN A 7 -17.28 6.53 -1.17
CA ASN A 7 -17.32 6.50 0.28
C ASN A 7 -17.88 7.83 0.79
N VAL A 8 -18.72 7.75 1.81
CA VAL A 8 -19.33 8.91 2.45
C VAL A 8 -18.70 9.09 3.82
N TYR A 9 -18.40 10.35 4.15
CA TYR A 9 -17.87 10.79 5.43
C TYR A 9 -18.89 11.75 6.04
N PHE A 10 -19.09 11.66 7.35
CA PHE A 10 -19.90 12.63 8.09
C PHE A 10 -18.98 13.73 8.59
N CYS A 11 -19.19 14.96 8.14
CA CYS A 11 -18.53 16.13 8.71
C CYS A 11 -19.32 16.63 9.91
N SER A 12 -18.62 16.96 10.99
CA SER A 12 -19.24 17.61 12.14
C SER A 12 -19.85 18.96 11.73
N PRO A 13 -21.04 19.33 12.23
CA PRO A 13 -21.78 20.51 11.79
C PRO A 13 -21.21 21.86 12.28
N ASP A 14 -20.02 21.86 12.89
CA ASP A 14 -19.40 23.05 13.47
C ASP A 14 -18.77 23.95 12.40
N GLY A 15 -19.61 24.75 11.73
CA GLY A 15 -19.25 26.01 11.07
C GLY A 15 -18.77 25.94 9.61
N PRO A 16 -19.25 26.81 8.71
CA PRO A 16 -18.84 26.85 7.30
C PRO A 16 -17.42 27.41 7.07
N ASP A 17 -16.69 27.76 8.13
CA ASP A 17 -15.43 28.50 8.07
C ASP A 17 -14.24 27.79 8.75
N ASP A 18 -14.41 26.59 9.31
CA ASP A 18 -13.31 25.90 9.99
C ASP A 18 -12.64 24.87 9.07
N TYR A 19 -11.50 25.27 8.49
CA TYR A 19 -10.61 24.36 7.76
C TYR A 19 -9.99 23.28 8.67
N ASN A 20 -10.21 23.35 10.00
CA ASN A 20 -9.82 22.29 10.94
C ASN A 20 -10.90 21.22 11.03
N ASN A 21 -10.86 20.33 10.04
CA ASN A 21 -11.66 19.12 10.00
C ASN A 21 -11.16 18.06 11.03
N GLU A 22 -10.34 18.47 12.00
CA GLU A 22 -9.59 17.65 12.97
C GLU A 22 -10.52 16.77 13.84
N TYR A 23 -11.75 17.23 14.06
CA TYR A 23 -12.79 16.52 14.82
C TYR A 23 -13.37 15.30 14.10
N ASP A 24 -13.18 15.19 12.79
CA ASP A 24 -13.65 14.03 12.02
C ASP A 24 -12.68 12.84 12.11
N ASN A 25 -11.47 13.04 12.65
CA ASN A 25 -10.50 11.95 12.87
C ASN A 25 -11.08 10.86 13.77
N GLY A 26 -10.93 9.60 13.33
CA GLY A 26 -11.51 8.46 14.06
C GLY A 26 -13.00 8.25 13.78
N GLY A 27 -13.65 9.13 13.01
CA GLY A 27 -15.03 8.96 12.53
C GLY A 27 -15.16 7.79 11.55
N LEU A 28 -16.39 7.29 11.40
CA LEU A 28 -16.67 6.16 10.51
C LEU A 28 -16.71 6.59 9.04
N VAL A 29 -16.25 5.69 8.18
CA VAL A 29 -16.43 5.77 6.73
C VAL A 29 -17.41 4.70 6.32
N ILE A 30 -18.46 5.06 5.59
CA ILE A 30 -19.47 4.13 5.09
C ILE A 30 -19.53 4.13 3.56
N ASP A 31 -19.92 3.00 2.98
CA ASP A 31 -20.30 2.93 1.58
C ASP A 31 -21.75 3.43 1.37
N LEU A 32 -22.17 3.49 0.10
CA LEU A 32 -23.53 3.91 -0.27
C LEU A 32 -24.65 2.97 0.23
N ASN A 33 -24.31 1.77 0.68
CA ASN A 33 -25.25 0.83 1.28
C ASN A 33 -25.34 0.98 2.81
N GLY A 34 -24.62 1.95 3.38
CA GLY A 34 -24.57 2.18 4.82
C GLY A 34 -23.64 1.23 5.58
N LYS A 35 -22.80 0.44 4.88
CA LYS A 35 -21.85 -0.46 5.53
C LYS A 35 -20.59 0.30 5.90
N VAL A 36 -20.08 0.07 7.11
CA VAL A 36 -18.77 0.60 7.54
C VAL A 36 -17.66 -0.01 6.71
N VAL A 37 -16.90 0.84 6.02
CA VAL A 37 -15.76 0.47 5.19
C VAL A 37 -14.43 0.93 5.76
N GLY A 38 -14.41 1.80 6.78
CA GLY A 38 -13.19 2.21 7.45
C GLY A 38 -13.37 3.34 8.46
N MET A 39 -12.27 4.03 8.74
CA MET A 39 -12.18 5.10 9.72
C MET A 39 -11.39 6.29 9.15
N VAL A 40 -11.88 7.50 9.34
CA VAL A 40 -11.23 8.74 8.86
C VAL A 40 -9.84 8.86 9.49
N ASN A 41 -8.85 9.20 8.66
CA ASN A 41 -7.48 9.42 9.08
C ASN A 41 -6.90 10.58 8.28
N ASP A 42 -6.55 11.65 9.02
CA ASP A 42 -6.05 12.91 8.50
C ASP A 42 -7.05 13.60 7.55
N PRO A 43 -7.89 14.50 8.09
CA PRO A 43 -9.01 15.08 7.36
C PRO A 43 -8.58 16.34 6.58
N GLU A 44 -7.34 16.82 6.75
CA GLU A 44 -6.75 17.89 5.90
C GLU A 44 -6.56 17.41 4.44
N ARG A 45 -6.40 16.09 4.26
CA ARG A 45 -6.40 15.43 2.95
C ARG A 45 -7.76 14.78 2.72
N PHE A 46 -8.76 15.59 2.37
CA PHE A 46 -10.06 15.10 1.92
C PHE A 46 -9.95 13.81 1.10
N GLY A 47 -10.40 12.70 1.67
CA GLY A 47 -10.47 11.39 1.01
C GLY A 47 -9.47 10.33 1.47
N SER A 48 -8.58 10.56 2.46
CA SER A 48 -7.84 9.46 3.09
C SER A 48 -8.59 8.84 4.27
N PHE A 49 -8.60 7.51 4.32
CA PHE A 49 -9.14 6.75 5.44
C PHE A 49 -8.38 5.46 5.65
N ILE A 50 -8.45 4.91 6.86
CA ILE A 50 -7.94 3.59 7.21
C ILE A 50 -9.04 2.57 6.89
N PRO A 51 -8.83 1.64 5.94
CA PRO A 51 -9.82 0.62 5.61
C PRO A 51 -10.12 -0.30 6.80
N SER A 52 -11.39 -0.72 6.92
CA SER A 52 -11.86 -1.65 7.94
C SER A 52 -11.08 -2.96 7.96
N SER A 53 -10.65 -3.48 6.81
CA SER A 53 -9.81 -4.68 6.74
C SER A 53 -8.47 -4.52 7.46
N ILE A 54 -7.88 -3.32 7.40
CA ILE A 54 -6.64 -2.99 8.10
C ILE A 54 -6.90 -2.92 9.60
N LEU A 55 -7.97 -2.23 10.02
CA LEU A 55 -8.37 -2.16 11.43
C LEU A 55 -8.61 -3.54 12.03
N LEU A 56 -9.36 -4.39 11.34
CA LEU A 56 -9.61 -5.77 11.74
C LEU A 56 -8.32 -6.59 11.82
N ASN A 57 -7.38 -6.35 10.90
CA ASN A 57 -6.08 -7.01 10.97
C ASN A 57 -5.27 -6.59 12.19
N CYS A 58 -5.41 -5.34 12.63
CA CYS A 58 -4.74 -4.84 13.81
C CYS A 58 -5.40 -5.28 15.12
N LEU A 59 -6.68 -5.65 15.14
CA LEU A 59 -7.45 -5.89 16.36
C LEU A 59 -6.82 -6.95 17.28
N ASP A 60 -6.39 -8.08 16.72
CA ASP A 60 -5.76 -9.16 17.48
C ASP A 60 -4.37 -8.79 18.01
N SER A 61 -3.69 -7.88 17.31
CA SER A 61 -2.31 -7.45 17.57
C SER A 61 -2.23 -6.14 18.36
N TRP A 62 -3.35 -5.44 18.56
CA TRP A 62 -3.42 -4.08 19.11
C TRP A 62 -2.84 -3.98 20.52
N LYS A 63 -2.97 -5.04 21.32
CA LYS A 63 -2.43 -5.09 22.70
C LYS A 63 -0.95 -5.49 22.77
N ARG A 64 -0.30 -5.75 21.63
CA ARG A 64 1.05 -6.32 21.57
C ARG A 64 1.97 -5.55 20.64
N TYR A 65 1.84 -5.79 19.34
CA TYR A 65 2.80 -5.42 18.31
C TYR A 65 2.16 -5.66 16.94
N ILE A 66 2.09 -4.62 16.11
CA ILE A 66 1.61 -4.70 14.72
C ILE A 66 2.84 -4.63 13.82
N GLY A 67 3.48 -5.78 13.62
CA GLY A 67 4.61 -5.90 12.71
C GLY A 67 4.16 -5.98 11.27
N ARG A 68 4.87 -5.29 10.38
CA ARG A 68 4.74 -5.43 8.93
C ARG A 68 6.11 -5.49 8.27
N PRO A 69 6.31 -6.28 7.20
CA PRO A 69 7.56 -6.27 6.44
C PRO A 69 7.72 -4.95 5.67
N HIS A 70 8.90 -4.34 5.76
CA HIS A 70 9.26 -3.14 5.00
C HIS A 70 9.95 -3.52 3.69
N LEU A 71 9.37 -3.12 2.56
CA LEU A 71 9.84 -3.51 1.22
C LEU A 71 10.86 -2.55 0.60
N GLY A 72 11.03 -1.37 1.19
CA GLY A 72 11.84 -0.27 0.69
C GLY A 72 11.24 0.42 -0.53
N MET A 73 9.92 0.37 -0.72
CA MET A 73 9.26 0.88 -1.93
C MET A 73 7.98 1.64 -1.63
N ARG A 74 7.65 2.61 -2.48
CA ARG A 74 6.34 3.29 -2.49
C ARG A 74 5.55 2.89 -3.73
N PHE A 75 4.25 2.66 -3.56
CA PHE A 75 3.39 2.16 -4.62
C PHE A 75 2.23 3.09 -4.93
N GLU A 76 1.72 2.99 -6.15
CA GLU A 76 0.44 3.54 -6.57
C GLU A 76 -0.29 2.51 -7.44
N ALA A 77 -1.58 2.32 -7.23
CA ALA A 77 -2.34 1.37 -8.04
C ALA A 77 -2.42 1.85 -9.49
N ILE A 78 -2.29 0.93 -10.45
CA ILE A 78 -2.39 1.24 -11.89
C ILE A 78 -3.72 1.94 -12.21
N LYS A 79 -4.80 1.55 -11.51
CA LYS A 79 -6.14 2.14 -11.65
C LYS A 79 -6.24 3.62 -11.26
N LEU A 80 -5.25 4.15 -10.55
CA LEU A 80 -5.18 5.56 -10.15
C LEU A 80 -4.30 6.40 -11.09
N LEU A 81 -3.67 5.78 -12.09
CA LEU A 81 -2.93 6.51 -13.12
C LEU A 81 -3.90 7.23 -14.08
N GLU A 82 -3.36 8.22 -14.79
CA GLU A 82 -4.06 8.81 -15.94
C GLU A 82 -4.53 7.74 -16.93
N PRO A 83 -5.75 7.86 -17.49
CA PRO A 83 -6.31 6.85 -18.40
C PRO A 83 -5.40 6.51 -19.59
N SER A 84 -4.63 7.47 -20.09
CA SER A 84 -3.67 7.25 -21.19
C SER A 84 -2.55 6.29 -20.81
N HIS A 85 -2.05 6.34 -19.58
CA HIS A 85 -1.03 5.41 -19.09
C HIS A 85 -1.61 4.01 -18.90
N VAL A 86 -2.84 3.90 -18.37
CA VAL A 86 -3.52 2.61 -18.21
C VAL A 86 -3.78 1.96 -19.57
N ASP A 87 -4.28 2.72 -20.55
CA ASP A 87 -4.52 2.24 -21.91
C ASP A 87 -3.22 1.78 -22.59
N MET A 88 -2.13 2.55 -22.43
CA MET A 88 -0.81 2.17 -22.92
C MET A 88 -0.34 0.83 -22.34
N LEU A 89 -0.40 0.66 -21.01
CA LEU A 89 0.03 -0.57 -20.34
C LEU A 89 -0.79 -1.78 -20.78
N CYS A 90 -2.11 -1.60 -20.89
CA CYS A 90 -3.03 -2.64 -21.33
C CYS A 90 -2.72 -3.06 -22.78
N ARG A 91 -2.65 -2.11 -23.72
CA ARG A 91 -2.46 -2.42 -25.14
C ARG A 91 -1.07 -2.94 -25.48
N MET A 92 -0.04 -2.41 -24.83
CA MET A 92 1.34 -2.74 -25.19
C MET A 92 1.87 -3.98 -24.45
N TYR A 93 1.43 -4.20 -23.22
CA TYR A 93 2.03 -5.20 -22.32
C TYR A 93 1.02 -6.18 -21.72
N ASN A 94 -0.27 -6.03 -22.03
CA ASN A 94 -1.36 -6.80 -21.46
C ASN A 94 -1.38 -6.71 -19.93
N ILE A 95 -1.26 -5.48 -19.41
CA ILE A 95 -1.27 -5.15 -17.99
C ILE A 95 -2.38 -4.13 -17.74
N ASP A 96 -3.42 -4.54 -17.02
CA ASP A 96 -4.59 -3.73 -16.67
C ASP A 96 -4.76 -3.55 -15.14
N ASP A 97 -3.97 -4.27 -14.35
CA ASP A 97 -3.99 -4.24 -12.90
C ASP A 97 -2.60 -4.47 -12.30
N GLY A 98 -2.39 -3.99 -11.09
CA GLY A 98 -1.09 -4.00 -10.44
C GLY A 98 -0.76 -2.72 -9.70
N LEU A 99 0.47 -2.66 -9.18
CA LEU A 99 1.01 -1.49 -8.51
C LEU A 99 2.24 -0.94 -9.23
N VAL A 100 2.25 0.35 -9.53
CA VAL A 100 3.43 1.06 -10.02
C VAL A 100 4.37 1.37 -8.86
N VAL A 101 5.65 1.06 -9.01
CA VAL A 101 6.70 1.51 -8.10
C VAL A 101 6.95 3.00 -8.33
N ARG A 102 6.61 3.84 -7.36
CA ARG A 102 6.80 5.30 -7.40
C ARG A 102 8.17 5.71 -6.87
N GLU A 103 8.65 5.03 -5.85
CA GLU A 103 9.92 5.31 -5.19
C GLU A 103 10.55 3.99 -4.72
N VAL A 104 11.88 3.95 -4.71
CA VAL A 104 12.69 2.87 -4.14
C VAL A 104 13.72 3.50 -3.22
N SER A 105 13.82 3.01 -1.98
CA SER A 105 14.79 3.46 -1.00
C SER A 105 16.20 3.08 -1.43
N LYS A 106 17.13 4.04 -1.38
CA LYS A 106 18.55 3.78 -1.64
C LYS A 106 19.12 2.80 -0.62
N GLY A 107 19.90 1.83 -1.07
CA GLY A 107 20.48 0.76 -0.26
C GLY A 107 19.50 -0.32 0.18
N SER A 108 18.22 -0.26 -0.25
CA SER A 108 17.24 -1.30 0.08
C SER A 108 17.45 -2.59 -0.70
N ASN A 109 16.91 -3.70 -0.21
CA ASN A 109 16.90 -4.97 -0.93
C ASN A 109 16.21 -4.85 -2.30
N ALA A 110 15.18 -4.00 -2.43
CA ALA A 110 14.53 -3.73 -3.71
C ALA A 110 15.50 -3.08 -4.72
N GLU A 111 16.29 -2.08 -4.30
CA GLU A 111 17.30 -1.45 -5.17
C GLU A 111 18.39 -2.44 -5.57
N ILE A 112 18.93 -3.21 -4.61
CA ILE A 112 19.97 -4.23 -4.84
C ILE A 112 19.48 -5.29 -5.83
N CYS A 113 18.20 -5.64 -5.74
CA CYS A 113 17.52 -6.56 -6.66
C CYS A 113 17.24 -5.97 -8.05
N GLY A 114 17.53 -4.69 -8.25
CA GLY A 114 17.36 -3.98 -9.51
C GLY A 114 15.92 -3.59 -9.80
N ILE A 115 15.05 -3.49 -8.78
CA ILE A 115 13.72 -2.88 -8.91
C ILE A 115 13.89 -1.36 -8.94
N GLN A 116 13.17 -0.71 -9.85
CA GLN A 116 13.30 0.73 -10.07
C GLN A 116 11.94 1.42 -10.12
N LYS A 117 11.96 2.75 -9.97
CA LYS A 117 10.78 3.59 -10.21
C LYS A 117 10.24 3.34 -11.62
N GLY A 118 8.94 3.07 -11.71
CA GLY A 118 8.23 2.79 -12.97
C GLY A 118 8.09 1.30 -13.29
N ASP A 119 8.74 0.41 -12.54
CA ASP A 119 8.42 -1.02 -12.60
C ASP A 119 7.01 -1.29 -12.04
N LEU A 120 6.41 -2.40 -12.47
CA LEU A 120 5.05 -2.76 -12.10
C LEU A 120 5.07 -4.05 -11.27
N ILE A 121 4.48 -4.04 -10.08
CA ILE A 121 4.28 -5.23 -9.28
C ILE A 121 2.93 -5.85 -9.66
N GLU A 122 2.97 -7.10 -10.11
CA GLU A 122 1.78 -7.88 -10.49
C GLU A 122 1.35 -8.81 -9.33
N CYS A 123 2.32 -9.41 -8.63
CA CYS A 123 2.02 -10.33 -7.53
C CYS A 123 3.07 -10.33 -6.41
N ILE A 124 2.65 -10.72 -5.21
CA ILE A 124 3.52 -10.94 -4.06
C ILE A 124 3.17 -12.28 -3.43
N LYS A 125 4.18 -13.12 -3.16
CA LYS A 125 3.99 -14.51 -2.70
C LYS A 125 3.01 -15.29 -3.59
N GLY A 126 3.09 -15.07 -4.90
CA GLY A 126 2.21 -15.69 -5.90
C GLY A 126 0.77 -15.18 -5.91
N LYS A 127 0.38 -14.25 -5.03
CA LYS A 127 -0.95 -13.64 -5.01
C LYS A 127 -0.95 -12.34 -5.83
N CYS A 128 -1.89 -12.21 -6.77
CA CYS A 128 -2.08 -10.98 -7.53
C CYS A 128 -2.45 -9.81 -6.60
N ILE A 129 -1.86 -8.65 -6.84
CA ILE A 129 -2.10 -7.44 -6.05
C ILE A 129 -2.47 -6.29 -6.97
N SER A 130 -3.65 -5.72 -6.73
CA SER A 130 -4.26 -4.65 -7.53
C SER A 130 -4.33 -3.31 -6.81
N THR A 131 -4.28 -3.35 -5.48
CA THR A 131 -4.48 -2.17 -4.62
C THR A 131 -3.47 -2.16 -3.47
N THR A 132 -3.15 -0.97 -2.98
CA THR A 132 -2.30 -0.80 -1.79
C THR A 132 -2.94 -1.44 -0.55
N ILE A 133 -4.27 -1.47 -0.46
CA ILE A 133 -4.99 -2.14 0.64
C ILE A 133 -4.76 -3.65 0.62
N GLN A 134 -4.81 -4.29 -0.55
CA GLN A 134 -4.50 -5.72 -0.70
C GLN A 134 -3.05 -6.01 -0.35
N LEU A 135 -2.12 -5.15 -0.78
CA LEU A 135 -0.70 -5.24 -0.42
C LEU A 135 -0.53 -5.21 1.10
N GLU A 136 -1.07 -4.19 1.77
CA GLU A 136 -0.96 -4.01 3.22
C GLU A 136 -1.56 -5.20 3.99
N ASN A 137 -2.76 -5.65 3.61
CA ASN A 137 -3.38 -6.84 4.20
C ASN A 137 -2.49 -8.09 4.04
N LEU A 138 -1.88 -8.28 2.85
CA LEU A 138 -0.97 -9.40 2.61
C LEU A 138 0.27 -9.30 3.49
N LEU A 139 0.90 -8.13 3.55
CA LEU A 139 2.09 -7.87 4.37
C LEU A 139 1.83 -8.14 5.85
N MET A 140 0.71 -7.67 6.40
CA MET A 140 0.30 -7.96 7.79
C MET A 140 0.02 -9.45 8.01
N SER A 141 -0.56 -10.15 7.01
CA SER A 141 -0.82 -11.59 7.12
C SER A 141 0.46 -12.44 7.19
N ILE A 142 1.56 -11.98 6.59
CA ILE A 142 2.86 -12.67 6.66
C ILE A 142 3.36 -12.72 8.10
N CYS A 143 3.10 -11.67 8.88
CA CYS A 143 3.50 -11.58 10.28
C CYS A 143 2.60 -12.40 11.23
N LYS A 144 1.44 -12.89 10.76
CA LYS A 144 0.49 -13.71 11.56
C LYS A 144 0.70 -15.22 11.41
N GLY A 145 1.79 -15.67 10.77
CA GLY A 145 2.09 -17.08 10.54
C GLY A 145 2.30 -17.91 11.82
N PRO A 146 2.31 -19.25 11.74
CA PRO A 146 2.22 -20.19 12.87
C PRO A 146 3.42 -20.19 13.84
N SER A 147 4.43 -19.35 13.63
CA SER A 147 5.53 -19.20 14.58
C SER A 147 5.14 -18.26 15.70
N ASP A 148 4.69 -18.86 16.79
CA ASP A 148 4.54 -18.35 18.15
C ASP A 148 5.85 -17.81 18.77
N SER A 149 6.73 -17.20 17.97
CA SER A 149 7.92 -16.54 18.46
C SER A 149 7.54 -15.18 19.03
N LYS A 150 7.33 -15.19 20.34
CA LYS A 150 7.55 -14.04 21.21
C LYS A 150 8.81 -13.29 20.71
N ASN A 151 8.61 -12.03 20.27
CA ASN A 151 9.58 -11.07 19.68
C ASN A 151 9.74 -11.07 18.15
N GLY A 152 8.67 -10.77 17.41
CA GLY A 152 8.69 -10.52 15.95
C GLY A 152 9.26 -9.16 15.51
N ARG A 153 10.15 -8.55 16.28
CA ARG A 153 10.79 -7.26 15.96
C ARG A 153 12.13 -7.53 15.28
N ASN A 154 12.36 -6.93 14.12
CA ASN A 154 13.57 -7.11 13.31
C ASN A 154 13.77 -8.53 12.76
N THR A 155 12.71 -9.32 12.65
CA THR A 155 12.78 -10.61 11.95
C THR A 155 12.86 -10.35 10.45
N GLU A 156 13.79 -11.02 9.78
CA GLU A 156 13.87 -11.02 8.32
C GLU A 156 12.89 -12.04 7.74
N VAL A 157 12.11 -11.62 6.76
CA VAL A 157 11.21 -12.49 6.00
C VAL A 157 11.56 -12.42 4.52
N HIS A 158 11.53 -13.58 3.87
CA HIS A 158 11.67 -13.65 2.41
C HIS A 158 10.31 -13.50 1.74
N ILE A 159 10.26 -12.65 0.73
CA ILE A 159 9.05 -12.25 0.01
C ILE A 159 9.35 -12.33 -1.49
N SER A 160 8.69 -13.25 -2.18
CA SER A 160 8.73 -13.31 -3.63
C SER A 160 7.84 -12.23 -4.23
N VAL A 161 8.37 -11.49 -5.20
CA VAL A 161 7.70 -10.39 -5.89
C VAL A 161 7.74 -10.66 -7.38
N GLY A 162 6.57 -10.84 -8.00
CA GLY A 162 6.42 -10.90 -9.45
C GLY A 162 6.22 -9.48 -9.99
N LEU A 163 7.12 -9.06 -10.87
CA LEU A 163 7.10 -7.74 -11.46
C LEU A 163 7.34 -7.75 -12.98
N PHE A 164 6.85 -6.70 -13.62
CA PHE A 164 7.19 -6.32 -14.98
C PHE A 164 8.19 -5.16 -14.96
N GLN A 165 9.38 -5.39 -15.51
CA GLN A 165 10.42 -4.37 -15.65
C GLN A 165 10.16 -3.53 -16.89
N THR A 166 9.72 -2.29 -16.70
CA THR A 166 9.22 -1.46 -17.81
C THR A 166 10.30 -1.12 -18.84
N LEU A 167 11.53 -0.85 -18.39
CA LEU A 167 12.66 -0.54 -19.27
C LEU A 167 13.13 -1.75 -20.08
N LYS A 168 13.10 -2.95 -19.49
CA LYS A 168 13.53 -4.20 -20.14
C LYS A 168 12.40 -4.92 -20.87
N LYS A 169 11.16 -4.51 -20.63
CA LYS A 169 9.93 -5.12 -21.17
C LYS A 169 9.84 -6.62 -20.89
N CYS A 170 10.19 -7.03 -19.67
CA CYS A 170 10.20 -8.43 -19.28
C CYS A 170 9.56 -8.64 -17.91
N ARG A 171 8.88 -9.78 -17.74
CA ARG A 171 8.41 -10.25 -16.43
C ARG A 171 9.51 -11.01 -15.71
N ARG A 172 9.60 -10.81 -14.41
CA ARG A 172 10.57 -11.50 -13.55
C ARG A 172 10.00 -11.65 -12.15
N THR A 173 10.33 -12.75 -11.49
CA THR A 173 10.16 -12.91 -10.05
C THR A 173 11.48 -12.64 -9.35
N VAL A 174 11.43 -11.87 -8.27
CA VAL A 174 12.57 -11.57 -7.43
C VAL A 174 12.25 -11.86 -5.97
N GLU A 175 13.21 -12.45 -5.26
CA GLU A 175 13.12 -12.70 -3.82
C GLU A 175 13.69 -11.50 -3.07
N LEU A 176 12.86 -10.86 -2.25
CA LEU A 176 13.26 -9.77 -1.38
C LEU A 176 13.36 -10.25 0.06
N THR A 177 14.42 -9.84 0.75
CA THR A 177 14.48 -9.91 2.22
C THR A 177 13.90 -8.62 2.79
N ALA A 178 12.89 -8.72 3.64
CA ALA A 178 12.24 -7.60 4.28
C ALA A 178 12.33 -7.73 5.79
N THR A 179 12.67 -6.64 6.47
CA THR A 179 12.68 -6.58 7.93
C THR A 179 11.28 -6.28 8.43
N VAL A 180 10.79 -7.05 9.39
CA VAL A 180 9.52 -6.79 10.08
C VAL A 180 9.72 -5.70 11.13
N SER A 181 8.94 -4.63 11.03
CA SER A 181 8.94 -3.50 11.97
C SER A 181 7.51 -3.04 12.26
N ASP A 182 7.33 -2.43 13.43
CA ASP A 182 6.11 -1.69 13.84
C ASP A 182 6.24 -0.19 13.58
N LEU A 183 7.44 0.27 13.23
CA LEU A 183 7.68 1.66 12.86
C LEU A 183 7.10 1.93 11.48
N GLY A 184 6.78 3.21 11.22
CA GLY A 184 6.49 3.65 9.86
C GLY A 184 7.65 3.34 8.93
N GLU A 185 7.33 2.87 7.73
CA GLU A 185 8.33 2.69 6.68
C GLU A 185 8.67 4.06 6.08
N VAL A 186 9.89 4.52 6.30
CA VAL A 186 10.38 5.78 5.74
C VAL A 186 11.14 5.48 4.46
N ILE A 187 10.62 5.94 3.33
CA ILE A 187 11.30 5.86 2.05
C ILE A 187 12.28 7.03 1.95
N ALA A 188 13.55 6.76 2.27
CA ALA A 188 14.62 7.75 2.17
C ALA A 188 14.84 8.10 0.69
N ARG A 189 14.39 9.28 0.27
CA ARG A 189 14.69 9.81 -1.05
C ARG A 189 16.20 9.99 -1.17
N GLY A 190 16.82 9.32 -2.14
CA GLY A 190 18.13 9.77 -2.61
C GLY A 190 18.04 11.27 -2.93
N THR A 191 18.99 12.05 -2.41
CA THR A 191 19.05 13.50 -2.60
C THR A 191 18.81 13.83 -4.06
N ARG A 192 17.74 14.58 -4.34
CA ARG A 192 17.39 15.08 -5.68
C ARG A 192 18.62 15.79 -6.25
N LEU A 193 19.22 15.26 -7.31
CA LEU A 193 19.79 16.12 -8.34
C LEU A 193 18.61 16.55 -9.20
N LEU A 194 18.23 17.81 -9.05
CA LEU A 194 17.36 18.53 -9.98
C LEU A 194 18.06 18.51 -11.35
N PHE A 195 17.37 18.00 -12.37
CA PHE A 195 17.52 18.46 -13.74
C PHE A 195 16.13 18.85 -14.22
#